data_AF-A0AAD5HCD1-F1
#
_entry.id   AF-A0AAD5HCD1-F1
#
_cell.length_a   1.000
_cell.length_b   1.000
_cell.length_c   1.000
_cell.angle_alpha   90.00
_cell.angle_beta   90.00
_cell.angle_gamma   90.00
#
_symmetry.space_group_name_H-M   'P 1'
#
loop_
_entity.id
_entity.type
_entity.pdbx_description
1 polymer ?
#
loop_
_entity_poly.entity_id
_entity_poly.type
_entity_poly.pdbx_seq_one_letter_code
_entity_poly.pdbx_strand_id
1 'polypeptide(L)'
;MIIFFSNSYRPPDMFKIANSTHASPFDYEQLADDGKELWLIRVPHNITSSDLVGMKFKLPGDRSPGKSLGKLSKHSSSYSMYRVPEALEESDENILCGGQEMSGFRCLVPYMKRKGKLGFAPKPIKHKLILDEKVEIPDTTQIKKRSHEADSDKKSHKKKKASS
;
A
#
# COMPACT_ATOMS: atom_id res chain seq x y z
N MET A 1 -42.76 39.94 -3.32
CA MET A 1 -41.47 39.63 -3.98
C MET A 1 -40.94 38.35 -3.36
N ILE A 2 -41.03 37.21 -4.06
CA ILE A 2 -40.57 35.92 -3.55
C ILE A 2 -39.13 35.72 -4.02
N ILE A 3 -38.18 35.71 -3.08
CA ILE A 3 -36.77 35.42 -3.37
C ILE A 3 -36.60 33.90 -3.38
N PHE A 4 -36.48 33.30 -4.55
CA PHE A 4 -36.02 31.92 -4.69
C PHE A 4 -34.52 31.88 -4.43
N PHE A 5 -34.11 31.43 -3.23
CA PHE A 5 -32.72 31.05 -3.01
C PHE A 5 -32.45 29.74 -3.75
N SER A 6 -31.75 29.81 -4.88
CA SER A 6 -31.18 28.62 -5.50
C SER A 6 -30.03 28.16 -4.59
N ASN A 7 -30.29 27.13 -3.77
CA ASN A 7 -29.32 26.50 -2.87
C ASN A 7 -28.26 25.70 -3.67
N SER A 8 -27.51 26.41 -4.51
CA SER A 8 -26.38 25.88 -5.26
C SER A 8 -25.15 25.89 -4.36
N TYR A 9 -24.52 24.73 -4.18
CA TYR A 9 -23.28 24.60 -3.42
C TYR A 9 -22.20 25.55 -3.98
N ARG A 10 -21.54 26.28 -3.09
CA ARG A 10 -20.34 27.07 -3.38
C ARG A 10 -19.20 26.55 -2.50
N PRO A 11 -18.05 26.17 -3.06
CA PRO A 11 -16.92 25.75 -2.26
C PRO A 11 -16.39 26.93 -1.41
N PRO A 12 -15.67 26.65 -0.32
CA PRO A 12 -15.00 27.71 0.46
C PRO A 12 -14.06 28.55 -0.41
N ASP A 13 -13.75 29.75 0.06
CA ASP A 13 -12.79 30.64 -0.59
C ASP A 13 -11.46 29.92 -0.85
N MET A 14 -10.80 30.24 -1.96
CA MET A 14 -9.60 29.57 -2.50
C MET A 14 -9.82 28.19 -3.14
N PHE A 15 -11.01 27.60 -3.06
CA PHE A 15 -11.33 26.35 -3.76
C PHE A 15 -12.13 26.60 -5.04
N LYS A 16 -11.87 25.79 -6.06
CA LYS A 16 -12.60 25.82 -7.34
C LYS A 16 -13.23 24.45 -7.60
N ILE A 17 -14.41 24.45 -8.20
CA ILE A 17 -15.05 23.22 -8.67
C ILE A 17 -14.17 22.63 -9.78
N ALA A 18 -13.68 21.41 -9.56
CA ALA A 18 -12.92 20.66 -10.55
C ALA A 18 -13.87 19.71 -11.31
N ASN A 19 -14.03 19.95 -12.60
CA ASN A 19 -14.63 19.00 -13.53
C ASN A 19 -13.57 18.60 -14.54
N SER A 20 -13.57 17.34 -14.98
CA SER A 20 -12.68 16.93 -16.07
C SER A 20 -13.16 17.55 -17.38
N THR A 21 -12.25 18.19 -18.11
CA THR A 21 -12.54 18.85 -19.39
C THR A 21 -12.07 18.03 -20.59
N HIS A 22 -11.28 16.98 -20.35
CA HIS A 22 -10.64 16.19 -21.39
C HIS A 22 -10.95 14.72 -21.20
N ALA A 23 -11.22 14.06 -22.32
CA ALA A 23 -11.40 12.62 -22.34
C ALA A 23 -10.12 11.91 -21.89
N SER A 24 -10.30 10.83 -21.14
CA SER A 24 -9.25 10.06 -20.51
C SER A 24 -9.58 8.56 -20.56
N PRO A 25 -8.58 7.67 -20.60
CA PRO A 25 -8.82 6.22 -20.47
C PRO A 25 -9.48 5.84 -19.13
N PHE A 26 -9.50 6.76 -18.15
CA PHE A 26 -10.13 6.56 -16.84
C PHE A 26 -11.56 7.09 -16.75
N ASP A 27 -12.14 7.55 -17.86
CA ASP A 27 -13.53 8.01 -17.86
C ASP A 27 -14.51 6.85 -17.62
N TYR A 28 -15.66 7.17 -17.02
CA TYR A 28 -16.73 6.20 -16.75
C TYR A 28 -17.06 5.36 -17.98
N GLU A 29 -17.20 6.01 -19.14
CA GLU A 29 -17.52 5.37 -20.40
C GLU A 29 -16.45 4.37 -20.85
N GLN A 30 -15.17 4.65 -20.60
CA GLN A 30 -14.05 3.79 -20.97
C GLN A 30 -13.89 2.60 -20.03
N LEU A 31 -14.26 2.76 -18.77
CA LEU A 31 -14.20 1.71 -17.75
C LEU A 31 -15.39 0.76 -17.78
N ALA A 32 -16.52 1.20 -18.35
CA ALA A 32 -17.73 0.39 -18.51
C ALA A 32 -17.57 -0.72 -19.57
N ASP A 33 -16.59 -0.58 -20.47
CA ASP A 33 -16.20 -1.55 -21.50
C ASP A 33 -15.82 -2.92 -20.93
N ASP A 34 -16.02 -3.99 -21.69
CA ASP A 34 -15.72 -5.36 -21.22
C ASP A 34 -14.20 -5.62 -21.14
N GLY A 35 -13.78 -6.51 -20.24
CA GLY A 35 -12.36 -6.89 -20.09
C GLY A 35 -11.48 -6.03 -19.15
N LYS A 36 -11.84 -4.78 -18.82
CA LYS A 36 -11.03 -3.97 -17.87
C LYS A 36 -11.32 -4.29 -16.39
N GLU A 37 -10.29 -4.25 -15.55
CA GLU A 37 -10.39 -4.41 -14.08
C GLU A 37 -9.89 -3.17 -13.34
N LEU A 38 -10.46 -2.91 -12.15
CA LEU A 38 -10.01 -1.84 -11.27
C LEU A 38 -9.21 -2.40 -10.11
N TRP A 39 -8.00 -1.87 -9.95
CA TRP A 39 -7.05 -2.29 -8.94
C TRP A 39 -6.69 -1.10 -8.07
N LEU A 40 -6.63 -1.32 -6.77
CA LEU A 40 -6.18 -0.34 -5.80
C LEU A 40 -4.84 -0.80 -5.22
N ILE A 41 -3.80 0.01 -5.39
CA ILE A 41 -2.45 -0.30 -4.93
C ILE A 41 -2.00 0.82 -4.00
N ARG A 42 -1.71 0.49 -2.74
CA ARG A 42 -1.08 1.41 -1.78
C ARG A 42 0.43 1.31 -1.93
N VAL A 43 1.07 2.44 -2.18
CA VAL A 43 2.51 2.55 -2.38
C VAL A 43 3.08 3.54 -1.34
N PRO A 44 4.19 3.22 -0.67
CA PRO A 44 4.85 4.14 0.27
C PRO A 44 5.27 5.45 -0.41
N HIS A 45 5.19 6.57 0.31
CA HIS A 45 5.44 7.91 -0.24
C HIS A 45 6.86 8.11 -0.81
N ASN A 46 7.83 7.32 -0.34
CA ASN A 46 9.22 7.35 -0.78
C ASN A 46 9.48 6.50 -2.03
N ILE A 47 8.48 5.78 -2.55
CA ILE A 47 8.53 5.03 -3.81
C ILE A 47 7.84 5.86 -4.90
N THR A 48 8.56 6.14 -5.98
CA THR A 48 8.03 6.91 -7.11
C THR A 48 7.54 5.99 -8.23
N SER A 49 6.83 6.56 -9.21
CA SER A 49 6.40 5.81 -10.39
C SER A 49 7.56 5.20 -11.19
N SER A 50 8.74 5.86 -11.23
CA SER A 50 9.94 5.34 -11.91
C SER A 50 10.50 4.10 -11.23
N ASP A 51 10.38 3.99 -9.90
CA ASP A 51 10.86 2.82 -9.14
C ASP A 51 10.00 1.57 -9.43
N LEU A 52 8.74 1.76 -9.83
CA LEU A 52 7.79 0.69 -10.12
C LEU A 52 7.94 0.13 -11.55
N VAL A 53 8.69 0.82 -12.42
CA VAL A 53 8.86 0.41 -13.82
C VAL A 53 9.56 -0.95 -13.88
N GLY A 54 8.91 -1.92 -14.56
CA GLY A 54 9.44 -3.27 -14.71
C GLY A 54 9.25 -4.16 -13.47
N MET A 55 8.62 -3.67 -12.40
CA MET A 55 8.26 -4.51 -11.26
C MET A 55 7.31 -5.62 -11.71
N LYS A 56 7.68 -6.86 -11.39
CA LYS A 56 6.86 -8.04 -11.64
C LYS A 56 6.26 -8.54 -10.33
N PHE A 57 4.99 -8.87 -10.36
CA PHE A 57 4.31 -9.52 -9.26
C PHE A 57 3.34 -10.57 -9.81
N LYS A 58 3.03 -11.56 -8.99
CA LYS A 58 2.12 -12.64 -9.34
C LYS A 58 0.68 -12.15 -9.17
N LEU A 59 -0.20 -12.52 -10.09
CA LEU A 59 -1.61 -12.15 -9.99
C LEU A 59 -2.19 -12.65 -8.66
N PRO A 60 -2.99 -11.81 -7.98
CA PRO A 60 -3.77 -12.21 -6.81
C PRO A 60 -4.91 -13.16 -7.24
N GLY A 61 -4.58 -14.44 -7.44
CA GLY A 61 -5.59 -15.52 -7.53
C GLY A 61 -6.07 -15.97 -6.14
N ASP A 62 -6.57 -17.21 -6.03
CA ASP A 62 -7.05 -17.84 -4.77
C ASP A 62 -5.95 -18.11 -3.73
N ARG A 63 -4.82 -17.39 -3.80
CA ARG A 63 -3.73 -17.55 -2.85
C ARG A 63 -4.11 -16.94 -1.52
N SER A 64 -3.65 -17.60 -0.46
CA SER A 64 -3.83 -17.16 0.91
C SER A 64 -3.32 -15.72 1.09
N PRO A 65 -4.06 -14.89 1.84
CA PRO A 65 -3.57 -13.60 2.30
C PRO A 65 -2.18 -13.75 2.95
N GLY A 66 -1.38 -12.67 2.95
CA GLY A 66 -0.08 -12.64 3.63
C GLY A 66 1.13 -13.24 2.89
N LYS A 67 0.93 -14.01 1.82
CA LYS A 67 2.05 -14.38 0.95
C LYS A 67 2.42 -13.24 0.02
N SER A 68 3.71 -12.90 -0.01
CA SER A 68 4.24 -11.87 -0.91
C SER A 68 4.01 -12.24 -2.39
N LEU A 69 3.36 -11.33 -3.14
CA LEU A 69 3.06 -11.44 -4.57
C LEU A 69 4.24 -10.99 -5.44
N GLY A 70 5.05 -10.07 -4.93
CA GLY A 70 6.19 -9.48 -5.62
C GLY A 70 7.11 -8.76 -4.65
N LYS A 71 8.31 -8.43 -5.11
CA LYS A 71 9.32 -7.71 -4.33
C LYS A 71 9.85 -6.53 -5.13
N LEU A 72 10.22 -5.48 -4.42
CA LEU A 72 10.93 -4.33 -4.95
C LEU A 72 12.14 -4.07 -4.06
N SER A 73 13.29 -3.72 -4.64
CA SER A 73 14.48 -3.32 -3.89
C SER A 73 14.83 -1.89 -4.27
N LYS A 74 15.01 -1.02 -3.28
CA LYS A 74 15.44 0.37 -3.48
C LYS A 74 16.51 0.71 -2.45
N HIS A 75 17.72 0.97 -2.92
CA HIS A 75 18.89 1.18 -2.07
C HIS A 75 19.07 0.04 -1.04
N SER A 76 19.01 0.36 0.26
CA SER A 76 19.12 -0.59 1.37
C SER A 76 17.78 -1.17 1.83
N SER A 77 16.66 -0.70 1.28
CA SER A 77 15.32 -1.12 1.69
C SER A 77 14.77 -2.18 0.74
N SER A 78 14.18 -3.23 1.30
CA SER A 78 13.41 -4.22 0.56
C SER A 78 11.93 -4.00 0.82
N TYR A 79 11.12 -4.11 -0.22
CA TYR A 79 9.67 -3.99 -0.15
C TYR A 79 9.03 -5.28 -0.65
N SER A 80 7.83 -5.56 -0.17
CA SER A 80 7.05 -6.70 -0.63
C SER A 80 5.59 -6.31 -0.85
N MET A 81 5.04 -6.82 -1.95
CA MET A 81 3.66 -6.61 -2.34
C MET A 81 2.81 -7.70 -1.73
N TYR A 82 1.68 -7.33 -1.14
CA TYR A 82 0.73 -8.25 -0.51
C TYR A 82 -0.69 -7.95 -0.98
N ARG A 83 -1.55 -8.98 -1.01
CA ARG A 83 -3.00 -8.83 -1.14
C ARG A 83 -3.57 -8.44 0.23
N VAL A 84 -4.47 -7.45 0.25
CA VAL A 84 -5.23 -7.11 1.45
C VAL A 84 -6.26 -8.22 1.71
N PRO A 85 -6.27 -8.82 2.92
CA PRO A 85 -7.28 -9.82 3.28
C PRO A 85 -8.69 -9.22 3.23
N GLU A 86 -9.67 -10.03 2.85
CA GLU A 86 -11.07 -9.65 3.01
C GLU A 86 -11.56 -9.99 4.42
N ALA A 87 -12.53 -9.22 4.95
CA ALA A 87 -12.97 -9.33 6.34
C ALA A 87 -13.55 -10.70 6.74
N LEU A 88 -13.82 -11.58 5.77
CA LEU A 88 -14.36 -12.92 5.97
C LEU A 88 -13.30 -14.02 5.82
N GLU A 89 -12.08 -13.69 5.43
CA GLU A 89 -10.99 -14.66 5.31
C GLU A 89 -10.32 -14.82 6.68
N GLU A 90 -10.26 -16.06 7.20
CA GLU A 90 -9.45 -16.40 8.37
C GLU A 90 -7.97 -16.11 8.02
N SER A 91 -7.43 -15.02 8.56
CA SER A 91 -6.02 -14.71 8.42
C SER A 91 -5.24 -15.56 9.42
N ASP A 92 -4.22 -16.29 8.95
CA ASP A 92 -3.17 -16.78 9.86
C ASP A 92 -2.72 -15.61 10.75
N GLU A 93 -2.75 -15.78 12.07
CA GLU A 93 -2.46 -14.74 13.08
C GLU A 93 -1.07 -14.07 12.90
N ASN A 94 -0.23 -14.62 12.02
CA ASN A 94 1.07 -14.07 11.66
C ASN A 94 1.05 -13.05 10.50
N ILE A 95 -0.10 -12.74 9.91
CA ILE A 95 -0.21 -11.81 8.79
C ILE A 95 -0.66 -10.43 9.31
N LEU A 96 0.31 -9.69 9.85
CA LEU A 96 0.19 -8.26 10.19
C LEU A 96 0.24 -7.36 8.93
N CYS A 97 -0.46 -7.72 7.85
CA CYS A 97 -0.65 -6.77 6.76
C CYS A 97 -1.75 -5.79 7.15
N GLY A 98 -1.39 -4.52 7.35
CA GLY A 98 -2.37 -3.44 7.44
C GLY A 98 -3.21 -3.33 6.15
N GLY A 99 -4.09 -2.34 6.06
CA GLY A 99 -4.90 -2.13 4.85
C GLY A 99 -6.38 -2.45 4.96
N GLN A 100 -6.87 -2.81 6.15
CA GLN A 100 -8.29 -3.10 6.35
C GLN A 100 -9.19 -1.91 5.96
N GLU A 101 -8.67 -0.69 6.09
CA GLU A 101 -9.33 0.54 5.62
C GLU A 101 -9.63 0.50 4.11
N MET A 102 -8.83 -0.26 3.35
CA MET A 102 -8.95 -0.31 1.90
C MET A 102 -10.24 -0.98 1.43
N SER A 103 -10.89 -1.75 2.30
CA SER A 103 -12.17 -2.40 2.01
C SER A 103 -13.33 -1.42 1.85
N GLY A 104 -13.23 -0.22 2.42
CA GLY A 104 -14.27 0.81 2.31
C GLY A 104 -14.15 1.71 1.07
N PHE A 105 -13.09 1.60 0.28
CA PHE A 105 -12.90 2.52 -0.85
C PHE A 105 -13.88 2.28 -1.99
N ARG A 106 -14.38 3.39 -2.52
CA ARG A 106 -15.11 3.43 -3.79
C ARG A 106 -14.39 4.37 -4.75
N CYS A 107 -14.14 3.90 -5.96
CA CYS A 107 -13.48 4.70 -6.98
C CYS A 107 -14.48 5.69 -7.58
N LEU A 108 -14.08 6.97 -7.63
CA LEU A 108 -14.77 8.01 -8.38
C LEU A 108 -13.99 8.30 -9.65
N VAL A 109 -14.70 8.38 -10.77
CA VAL A 109 -14.12 8.59 -12.10
C VAL A 109 -14.85 9.73 -12.81
N PRO A 110 -14.18 10.47 -13.71
CA PRO A 110 -14.84 11.47 -14.53
C PRO A 110 -15.94 10.85 -15.37
N TYR A 111 -17.08 11.53 -15.48
CA TYR A 111 -18.19 11.10 -16.31
C TYR A 111 -18.47 12.15 -17.39
N MET A 112 -17.99 11.90 -18.61
CA MET A 112 -18.00 12.88 -19.69
C MET A 112 -19.42 13.27 -20.12
N LYS A 113 -20.34 12.29 -20.19
CA LYS A 113 -21.78 12.55 -20.44
C LYS A 113 -22.43 13.42 -19.35
N ARG A 114 -21.82 13.54 -18.17
CA ARG A 114 -22.27 14.44 -17.08
C ARG A 114 -21.39 15.67 -16.94
N LYS A 115 -20.86 16.19 -18.06
CA LYS A 115 -20.03 17.40 -18.12
C LYS A 115 -18.79 17.32 -17.23
N GLY A 116 -18.16 16.13 -17.18
CA GLY A 116 -16.92 15.93 -16.45
C GLY A 116 -17.05 15.84 -14.93
N LYS A 117 -18.28 15.78 -14.40
CA LYS A 117 -18.53 15.52 -12.98
C LYS A 117 -18.06 14.12 -12.61
N LEU A 118 -17.65 13.95 -11.35
CA LEU A 118 -17.28 12.63 -10.85
C LEU A 118 -18.52 11.78 -10.59
N GLY A 119 -18.44 10.51 -10.99
CA GLY A 119 -19.41 9.47 -10.66
C GLY A 119 -18.69 8.25 -10.11
N PHE A 120 -19.42 7.34 -9.47
CA PHE A 120 -18.84 6.06 -9.08
C PHE A 120 -18.41 5.27 -10.30
N ALA A 121 -17.25 4.63 -10.22
CA ALA A 121 -16.76 3.77 -11.27
C ALA A 121 -17.79 2.65 -11.54
N PRO A 122 -17.97 2.25 -12.81
CA PRO A 122 -18.98 1.25 -13.19
C PRO A 122 -18.68 -0.16 -12.65
N LYS A 123 -17.45 -0.40 -12.22
CA LYS A 123 -16.98 -1.69 -11.68
C LYS A 123 -16.46 -1.50 -10.25
N PRO A 124 -16.57 -2.52 -9.39
CA PRO A 124 -15.92 -2.50 -8.09
C PRO A 124 -14.40 -2.62 -8.25
N ILE A 125 -13.66 -2.24 -7.20
CA ILE A 125 -12.23 -2.52 -7.09
C ILE A 125 -12.08 -4.03 -6.89
N LYS A 126 -11.49 -4.72 -7.87
CA LYS A 126 -11.33 -6.18 -7.88
C LYS A 126 -10.21 -6.63 -6.95
N HIS A 127 -9.09 -5.91 -6.96
CA HIS A 127 -7.92 -6.27 -6.16
C HIS A 127 -7.40 -5.06 -5.37
N LYS A 128 -7.07 -5.31 -4.10
CA LYS A 128 -6.49 -4.35 -3.18
C LYS A 128 -5.12 -4.87 -2.77
N LEU A 129 -4.08 -4.11 -3.08
CA LEU A 129 -2.69 -4.51 -2.88
C LEU A 129 -1.94 -3.45 -2.09
N ILE A 130 -0.95 -3.89 -1.33
CA ILE A 130 -0.08 -3.01 -0.54
C ILE A 130 1.36 -3.39 -0.80
N LEU A 131 2.15 -2.40 -1.21
CA LEU A 131 3.60 -2.47 -1.15
C LEU A 131 4.05 -1.98 0.21
N ASP A 132 4.73 -2.83 0.96
CA ASP A 132 5.19 -2.48 2.31
C ASP A 132 6.69 -2.74 2.46
N GLU A 133 7.36 -1.95 3.29
CA GLU A 133 8.78 -2.12 3.59
C GLU A 133 8.98 -3.33 4.50
N LYS A 134 9.98 -4.14 4.17
CA LYS A 134 10.41 -5.25 5.02
C LYS A 134 11.41 -4.73 6.04
N VAL A 135 10.96 -4.67 7.28
CA VAL A 135 11.83 -4.42 8.43
C VAL A 135 12.45 -5.75 8.87
N GLU A 136 13.74 -5.92 8.63
CA GLU A 136 14.50 -7.00 9.24
C GLU A 136 14.84 -6.58 10.68
N ILE A 137 14.06 -7.06 11.64
CA ILE A 137 14.39 -6.88 13.06
C ILE A 137 15.51 -7.87 13.38
N PRO A 138 16.73 -7.41 13.70
CA PRO A 138 17.82 -8.32 14.02
C PRO A 138 17.47 -9.14 15.26
N ASP A 139 17.68 -10.45 15.15
CA ASP A 139 17.42 -11.38 16.24
C ASP A 139 18.29 -11.04 17.45
N THR A 140 17.66 -10.57 18.54
CA THR A 140 18.32 -10.23 19.81
C THR A 140 19.11 -11.40 20.40
N THR A 141 18.82 -12.64 19.98
CA THR A 141 19.55 -13.84 20.41
C THR A 141 21.00 -13.87 19.88
N GLN A 142 21.28 -13.20 18.75
CA GLN A 142 22.67 -13.06 18.24
C GLN A 142 23.47 -12.01 18.99
N ILE A 143 22.81 -10.98 19.53
CA ILE A 143 23.46 -9.92 20.32
C ILE A 143 23.88 -10.46 21.70
N LYS A 144 23.08 -11.36 22.29
CA LYS A 144 23.41 -12.06 23.55
C LYS A 144 24.61 -13.01 23.43
N LYS A 145 24.78 -13.69 22.29
CA LYS A 145 25.92 -14.61 22.09
C LYS A 145 27.26 -13.86 22.05
N ARG A 146 27.32 -12.69 21.42
CA ARG A 146 28.53 -11.85 21.36
C ARG A 146 28.93 -11.23 22.70
N SER A 147 27.96 -10.95 23.58
CA SER A 147 28.23 -10.37 24.90
C SER A 147 28.72 -11.41 25.91
N HIS A 148 28.32 -12.68 25.78
CA HIS A 148 28.88 -13.76 26.61
C HIS A 148 30.31 -14.16 26.19
N GLU A 149 30.64 -14.12 24.91
CA GLU A 149 31.98 -14.48 24.40
C GLU A 149 33.05 -13.43 24.80
N ALA A 150 32.68 -12.14 24.83
CA ALA A 150 33.55 -11.06 25.30
C ALA A 150 33.84 -11.11 26.82
N ASP A 151 32.96 -11.72 27.62
CA ASP A 151 33.17 -11.91 29.06
C ASP A 151 34.01 -13.15 29.40
N SER A 152 34.01 -14.17 28.54
CA SER A 152 34.95 -15.30 28.67
C SER A 152 36.40 -14.91 28.43
N ASP A 153 36.67 -13.96 27.53
CA ASP A 153 38.04 -13.50 27.24
C ASP A 153 38.63 -12.56 28.29
N LYS A 154 37.79 -11.84 29.05
CA LYS A 154 38.28 -11.04 30.19
C LYS A 154 38.68 -11.91 31.39
N LYS A 155 38.04 -13.07 31.58
CA LYS A 155 38.41 -14.02 32.65
C LYS A 155 39.72 -14.76 32.37
N SER A 156 40.05 -15.03 31.11
CA SER A 156 41.31 -15.69 30.72
C SER A 156 42.53 -14.76 30.83
N HIS A 157 42.36 -13.44 30.64
CA HIS A 157 43.44 -12.47 30.84
C HIS A 157 43.77 -12.17 32.31
N LYS A 158 42.80 -12.27 33.23
CA LYS A 158 43.03 -11.99 34.66
C LYS A 158 43.77 -13.12 35.39
N LYS A 159 43.66 -14.37 34.92
CA LYS A 159 44.39 -15.53 35.49
C LYS A 159 45.88 -15.58 35.13
N LYS A 160 46.32 -14.92 34.06
CA LYS A 160 47.75 -14.90 33.66
C LYS A 160 48.61 -13.85 34.37
N LYS A 161 48.01 -12.90 35.10
CA LYS A 161 48.74 -11.85 35.84
C LYS A 161 48.93 -12.14 37.34
N ALA A 162 48.43 -13.26 37.85
CA ALA A 162 48.56 -13.64 39.26
C ALA A 162 49.64 -14.72 39.50
N SER A 163 50.46 -15.04 38.50
CA SER A 163 51.47 -16.11 38.55
C SER A 163 52.84 -15.68 38.02
N SER A 164 53.19 -14.39 38.14
CA SER A 164 54.56 -13.89 37.97
C SER A 164 54.99 -13.14 39.20
#